data_AF-A0A537MC87-F1
#
_entry.id   AF-A0A537MC87-F1
#
_cell.length_a   1.000
_cell.length_b   1.000
_cell.length_c   1.000
_cell.angle_alpha   90.00
_cell.angle_beta   90.00
_cell.angle_gamma   90.00
#
_symmetry.space_group_name_H-M   'P 1'
#
loop_
_entity.id
_entity.type
_entity.pdbx_description
1 polymer ?
#
loop_
_entity_poly.entity_id
_entity_poly.type
_entity_poly.pdbx_seq_one_letter_code
_entity_poly.pdbx_strand_id
1 'polypeptide(L)'
;DYGAEHLVREINTSAARIIAEVADSEAQKDGRKRFVAGALGPTNKTLSLSPNVNDPGYREIDFDTLSDVYVEQIESLVEGGAEIVLIETVFDTLNAKAAIHAARRVDRELPIMLSMTITDLSGRNLSGHSIEAFWASVRHARPLSIGLNCSFGAGQLRAHVAALSAIADTLIMAYPNAGLPNDLGAYDEGPETTAAQVREWAEQGIVNIVGGCCGTTPAHIAAIARAVEGFAPRTLAKPTSRTLLAGIEPMILAA
;
A
#
# COMPACT_ATOMS: atom_id res chain seq x y z
N ASP A 1 -2.10 23.17 1.26
CA ASP A 1 -0.65 23.43 1.07
C ASP A 1 -0.33 24.13 -0.25
N TYR A 2 -0.79 23.60 -1.39
CA TYR A 2 -0.49 24.16 -2.70
C TYR A 2 -1.62 25.01 -3.32
N GLY A 3 -2.75 25.19 -2.62
CA GLY A 3 -3.92 25.91 -3.15
C GLY A 3 -4.59 25.19 -4.33
N ALA A 4 -4.37 23.89 -4.46
CA ALA A 4 -4.76 23.05 -5.59
C ALA A 4 -5.98 22.17 -5.27
N GLU A 5 -6.72 22.48 -4.21
CA GLU A 5 -7.89 21.70 -3.77
C GLU A 5 -8.95 21.60 -4.90
N HIS A 6 -9.14 22.68 -5.67
CA HIS A 6 -10.03 22.72 -6.83
C HIS A 6 -9.58 21.86 -8.02
N LEU A 7 -8.35 21.33 -8.02
CA LEU A 7 -7.78 20.53 -9.10
C LEU A 7 -7.85 19.02 -8.82
N VAL A 8 -8.37 18.59 -7.66
CA VAL A 8 -8.42 17.17 -7.26
C VAL A 8 -9.05 16.32 -8.37
N ARG A 9 -10.21 16.72 -8.88
CA ARG A 9 -10.90 15.97 -9.94
C ARG A 9 -10.08 15.91 -11.23
N GLU A 10 -9.59 17.05 -11.71
CA GLU A 10 -8.87 17.14 -12.98
C GLU A 10 -7.57 16.33 -12.96
N ILE A 11 -6.79 16.44 -11.88
CA ILE A 11 -5.52 15.73 -11.72
C ILE A 11 -5.76 14.22 -11.71
N ASN A 12 -6.68 13.73 -10.88
CA ASN A 12 -6.89 12.29 -10.72
C ASN A 12 -7.50 11.65 -11.97
N THR A 13 -8.50 12.30 -12.57
CA THR A 13 -9.13 11.80 -13.81
C THR A 13 -8.13 11.76 -14.96
N SER A 14 -7.34 12.81 -15.13
CA SER A 14 -6.34 12.88 -16.20
C SER A 14 -5.21 11.85 -16.00
N ALA A 15 -4.73 11.70 -14.76
CA ALA A 15 -3.68 10.73 -14.45
C ALA A 15 -4.13 9.29 -14.74
N ALA A 16 -5.32 8.90 -14.24
CA ALA A 16 -5.86 7.57 -14.47
C ALA A 16 -6.09 7.31 -15.97
N ARG A 17 -6.62 8.29 -16.72
CA ARG A 17 -6.87 8.16 -18.16
C ARG A 17 -5.58 7.92 -18.94
N ILE A 18 -4.54 8.71 -18.68
CA ILE A 18 -3.24 8.56 -19.35
C ILE A 18 -2.69 7.15 -19.10
N ILE A 19 -2.76 6.66 -17.85
CA ILE A 19 -2.25 5.34 -17.49
C ILE A 19 -3.08 4.24 -18.15
N ALA A 20 -4.41 4.38 -18.21
CA ALA A 20 -5.30 3.43 -18.86
C ALA A 20 -5.04 3.33 -20.37
N GLU A 21 -4.90 4.46 -21.06
CA GLU A 21 -4.58 4.49 -22.49
C GLU A 21 -3.23 3.79 -22.80
N VAL A 22 -2.22 4.01 -21.95
CA VAL A 22 -0.92 3.33 -22.08
C VAL A 22 -1.06 1.84 -21.78
N ALA A 23 -1.79 1.46 -20.72
CA ALA A 23 -2.00 0.07 -20.34
C ALA A 23 -2.71 -0.71 -21.47
N ASP A 24 -3.75 -0.15 -22.07
CA ASP A 24 -4.48 -0.73 -23.19
C ASP A 24 -3.62 -0.85 -24.44
N SER A 25 -2.91 0.23 -24.80
CA SER A 25 -2.01 0.24 -25.97
C SER A 25 -0.92 -0.83 -25.86
N GLU A 26 -0.31 -0.96 -24.70
CA GLU A 26 0.73 -1.97 -24.46
C GLU A 26 0.13 -3.39 -24.41
N ALA A 27 -1.07 -3.57 -23.84
CA ALA A 27 -1.78 -4.84 -23.85
C ALA A 27 -2.16 -5.30 -25.26
N GLN A 28 -2.52 -4.38 -26.15
CA GLN A 28 -2.78 -4.70 -27.56
C GLN A 28 -1.52 -5.14 -28.32
N LYS A 29 -0.33 -4.67 -27.92
CA LYS A 29 0.94 -5.02 -28.60
C LYS A 29 1.43 -6.42 -28.26
N ASP A 30 1.32 -6.84 -27.00
CA ASP A 30 1.90 -8.12 -26.54
C ASP A 30 0.88 -9.12 -25.98
N GLY A 31 -0.40 -8.76 -25.94
CA GLY A 31 -1.49 -9.61 -25.44
C GLY A 31 -1.53 -9.78 -23.91
N ARG A 32 -0.65 -9.12 -23.15
CA ARG A 32 -0.61 -9.22 -21.69
C ARG A 32 -1.57 -8.20 -21.07
N LYS A 33 -2.57 -8.66 -20.31
CA LYS A 33 -3.44 -7.73 -19.56
C LYS A 33 -2.62 -6.93 -18.55
N ARG A 34 -2.81 -5.62 -18.54
CA ARG A 34 -2.29 -4.68 -17.54
C ARG A 34 -3.46 -4.15 -16.74
N PHE A 35 -3.24 -3.81 -15.47
CA PHE A 35 -4.25 -3.28 -14.57
C PHE A 35 -3.87 -1.87 -14.16
N VAL A 36 -4.87 -0.99 -14.02
CA VAL A 36 -4.67 0.39 -13.55
C VAL A 36 -5.10 0.49 -12.09
N ALA A 37 -4.14 0.77 -11.21
CA ALA A 37 -4.41 1.06 -9.80
C ALA A 37 -4.41 2.57 -9.57
N GLY A 38 -5.53 3.11 -9.10
CA GLY A 38 -5.64 4.48 -8.62
C GLY A 38 -5.03 4.61 -7.24
N ALA A 39 -3.89 5.30 -7.14
CA ALA A 39 -3.14 5.44 -5.89
C ALA A 39 -3.74 6.52 -4.98
N LEU A 40 -3.99 6.15 -3.74
CA LEU A 40 -4.36 7.01 -2.63
C LEU A 40 -3.18 7.04 -1.66
N GLY A 41 -2.37 8.08 -1.79
CA GLY A 41 -1.34 8.39 -0.81
C GLY A 41 -1.93 8.88 0.51
N PRO A 42 -1.11 8.95 1.57
CA PRO A 42 -1.56 9.48 2.83
C PRO A 42 -1.66 11.01 2.77
N THR A 43 -2.63 11.58 3.48
CA THR A 43 -2.69 13.02 3.70
C THR A 43 -1.62 13.48 4.69
N ASN A 44 -1.32 14.77 4.74
CA ASN A 44 -0.49 15.35 5.82
C ASN A 44 -1.22 15.41 7.18
N LYS A 45 -2.53 15.13 7.21
CA LYS A 45 -3.35 15.06 8.43
C LYS A 45 -3.45 13.64 8.97
N THR A 46 -3.58 13.52 10.29
CA THR A 46 -3.72 12.24 11.00
C THR A 46 -5.01 12.24 11.80
N LEU A 47 -5.77 11.14 11.77
CA LEU A 47 -6.97 10.97 12.60
C LEU A 47 -6.64 10.38 13.98
N SER A 48 -5.58 9.59 14.08
CA SER A 48 -5.23 8.89 15.31
C SER A 48 -4.36 9.72 16.26
N LEU A 49 -3.56 10.64 15.74
CA LEU A 49 -2.57 11.39 16.51
C LEU A 49 -2.95 12.87 16.61
N SER A 50 -2.64 13.49 17.75
CA SER A 50 -2.66 14.95 17.85
C SER A 50 -1.35 15.51 17.31
N PRO A 51 -1.39 16.50 16.40
CA PRO A 51 -0.18 17.23 16.01
C PRO A 51 0.25 18.25 17.08
N ASN A 52 -0.58 18.52 18.09
CA ASN A 52 -0.24 19.38 19.21
C ASN A 52 0.17 18.54 20.42
N VAL A 53 1.48 18.47 20.67
CA VAL A 53 2.05 17.71 21.80
C VAL A 53 1.52 18.15 23.18
N ASN A 54 1.04 19.39 23.30
CA ASN A 54 0.48 19.93 24.55
C ASN A 54 -1.02 19.65 24.70
N ASP A 55 -1.68 19.16 23.65
CA ASP A 55 -3.10 18.80 23.66
C ASP A 55 -3.29 17.43 22.98
N PRO A 56 -3.21 16.31 23.73
CA PRO A 56 -3.34 14.98 23.16
C PRO A 56 -4.76 14.67 22.61
N GLY A 57 -5.77 15.46 22.99
CA GLY A 57 -7.15 15.30 22.53
C GLY A 57 -7.45 16.00 21.19
N TYR A 58 -6.64 16.99 20.81
CA TYR A 58 -6.84 17.75 19.57
C TYR A 58 -6.71 16.89 18.31
N ARG A 59 -7.55 17.15 17.31
CA ARG A 59 -7.49 16.58 15.96
C ARG A 59 -7.72 17.70 14.94
N GLU A 60 -6.89 17.74 13.90
CA GLU A 60 -7.01 18.75 12.83
C GLU A 60 -8.14 18.46 11.84
N ILE A 61 -8.53 17.19 11.74
CA ILE A 61 -9.55 16.70 10.82
C ILE A 61 -10.32 15.58 11.51
N ASP A 62 -11.58 15.39 11.12
CA ASP A 62 -12.41 14.28 11.56
C ASP A 62 -12.57 13.22 10.47
N PHE A 63 -13.12 12.07 10.87
CA PHE A 63 -13.25 10.90 10.02
C PHE A 63 -14.13 11.15 8.79
N ASP A 64 -15.25 11.84 8.98
CA ASP A 64 -16.24 12.07 7.92
C ASP A 64 -15.67 13.02 6.87
N THR A 65 -15.01 14.10 7.30
CA THR A 65 -14.32 15.04 6.41
C THR A 65 -13.23 14.32 5.60
N LEU A 66 -12.39 13.51 6.24
CA LEU A 66 -11.34 12.78 5.52
C LEU A 66 -11.95 11.73 4.56
N SER A 67 -13.04 11.06 4.96
CA SER A 67 -13.74 10.14 4.07
C SER A 67 -14.31 10.84 2.85
N ASP A 68 -14.86 12.05 2.98
CA ASP A 68 -15.41 12.80 1.85
C ASP A 68 -14.32 13.22 0.86
N VAL A 69 -13.14 13.64 1.36
CA VAL A 69 -11.95 13.90 0.53
C VAL A 69 -11.54 12.66 -0.26
N TYR A 70 -11.51 11.48 0.38
CA TYR A 70 -11.21 10.24 -0.32
C TYR A 70 -12.29 9.84 -1.33
N VAL A 71 -13.57 10.12 -1.06
CA VAL A 71 -14.66 9.85 -2.03
C VAL A 71 -14.41 10.63 -3.31
N GLU A 72 -14.18 11.94 -3.22
CA GLU A 72 -13.93 12.79 -4.40
C GLU A 72 -12.74 12.27 -5.23
N GLN A 73 -11.64 11.90 -4.55
CA GLN A 73 -10.46 11.37 -5.22
C GLN A 73 -10.76 10.02 -5.91
N ILE A 74 -11.43 9.09 -5.23
CA ILE A 74 -11.73 7.75 -5.76
C ILE A 74 -12.69 7.85 -6.96
N GLU A 75 -13.75 8.66 -6.86
CA GLU A 75 -14.68 8.88 -7.98
C GLU A 75 -13.94 9.37 -9.22
N SER A 76 -13.01 10.31 -9.04
CA SER A 76 -12.20 10.88 -10.12
C SER A 76 -11.23 9.86 -10.73
N LEU A 77 -10.60 9.01 -9.90
CA LEU A 77 -9.72 7.94 -10.37
C LEU A 77 -10.51 6.88 -11.17
N VAL A 78 -11.68 6.49 -10.68
CA VAL A 78 -12.56 5.52 -11.36
C VAL A 78 -13.11 6.11 -12.66
N GLU A 79 -13.54 7.37 -12.68
CA GLU A 79 -13.95 8.08 -13.90
C GLU A 79 -12.84 8.08 -14.95
N GLY A 80 -11.59 8.26 -14.52
CA GLY A 80 -10.42 8.20 -15.39
C GLY A 80 -10.00 6.78 -15.83
N GLY A 81 -10.65 5.72 -15.34
CA GLY A 81 -10.40 4.34 -15.78
C GLY A 81 -9.54 3.49 -14.84
N ALA A 82 -9.35 3.90 -13.57
CA ALA A 82 -8.76 3.00 -12.57
C ALA A 82 -9.69 1.81 -12.28
N GLU A 83 -9.16 0.59 -12.36
CA GLU A 83 -9.89 -0.66 -12.07
C GLU A 83 -9.79 -1.08 -10.59
N ILE A 84 -8.79 -0.55 -9.88
CA ILE A 84 -8.43 -0.93 -8.51
C ILE A 84 -8.04 0.33 -7.76
N VAL A 85 -8.38 0.43 -6.47
CA VAL A 85 -7.88 1.50 -5.59
C VAL A 85 -6.75 0.97 -4.73
N LEU A 86 -5.59 1.63 -4.77
CA LEU A 86 -4.43 1.32 -3.94
C LEU A 86 -4.32 2.37 -2.82
N ILE A 87 -4.67 1.99 -1.59
CA ILE A 87 -4.44 2.83 -0.40
C ILE A 87 -3.05 2.50 0.12
N GLU A 88 -2.09 3.40 -0.11
CA GLU A 88 -0.67 3.10 0.10
C GLU A 88 0.03 4.05 1.06
N THR A 89 1.24 3.64 1.47
CA THR A 89 2.09 4.40 2.40
C THR A 89 1.31 4.76 3.67
N VAL A 90 0.48 3.83 4.15
CA VAL A 90 -0.39 4.05 5.29
C VAL A 90 0.45 4.19 6.56
N PHE A 91 0.60 5.42 7.04
CA PHE A 91 1.24 5.71 8.31
C PHE A 91 0.23 5.75 9.49
N ASP A 92 -1.04 6.04 9.20
CA ASP A 92 -2.15 6.09 10.16
C ASP A 92 -3.26 5.12 9.75
N THR A 93 -3.49 4.11 10.58
CA THR A 93 -4.48 3.06 10.30
C THR A 93 -5.92 3.60 10.28
N LEU A 94 -6.23 4.66 11.02
CA LEU A 94 -7.57 5.26 10.99
C LEU A 94 -7.83 6.01 9.69
N ASN A 95 -6.80 6.64 9.10
CA ASN A 95 -6.89 7.21 7.75
C ASN A 95 -7.18 6.12 6.70
N ALA A 96 -6.49 4.97 6.79
CA ALA A 96 -6.79 3.85 5.90
C ALA A 96 -8.23 3.35 6.05
N LYS A 97 -8.79 3.33 7.27
CA LYS A 97 -10.20 2.97 7.48
C LYS A 97 -11.16 4.01 6.88
N ALA A 98 -10.80 5.30 6.90
CA ALA A 98 -11.57 6.34 6.20
C ALA A 98 -11.52 6.14 4.68
N ALA A 99 -10.36 5.83 4.11
CA ALA A 99 -10.22 5.53 2.68
C ALA A 99 -10.96 4.24 2.26
N ILE A 100 -10.93 3.18 3.10
CA ILE A 100 -11.73 1.96 2.89
C ILE A 100 -13.22 2.28 2.91
N HIS A 101 -13.66 3.10 3.87
CA HIS A 101 -15.06 3.53 3.96
C HIS A 101 -15.48 4.33 2.72
N ALA A 102 -14.66 5.28 2.29
CA ALA A 102 -14.85 6.05 1.07
C ALA A 102 -14.96 5.15 -0.18
N ALA A 103 -14.03 4.20 -0.35
CA ALA A 103 -14.07 3.26 -1.47
C ALA A 103 -15.40 2.49 -1.52
N ARG A 104 -15.90 2.04 -0.36
CA ARG A 104 -17.18 1.32 -0.26
C ARG A 104 -18.41 2.21 -0.45
N ARG A 105 -18.30 3.52 -0.23
CA ARG A 105 -19.34 4.50 -0.57
C ARG A 105 -19.42 4.74 -2.08
N VAL A 106 -18.27 4.76 -2.76
CA VAL A 106 -18.20 4.92 -4.22
C VAL A 106 -18.71 3.67 -4.92
N ASP A 107 -18.15 2.51 -4.59
CA ASP A 107 -18.61 1.22 -5.10
C ASP A 107 -18.26 0.09 -4.11
N ARG A 108 -19.28 -0.69 -3.75
CA ARG A 108 -19.15 -1.79 -2.79
C ARG A 108 -18.24 -2.91 -3.30
N GLU A 109 -18.16 -3.09 -4.63
CA GLU A 109 -17.41 -4.17 -5.27
C GLU A 109 -16.03 -3.72 -5.79
N LEU A 110 -15.70 -2.42 -5.67
CA LEU A 110 -14.41 -1.88 -6.11
C LEU A 110 -13.24 -2.63 -5.42
N PRO A 111 -12.32 -3.25 -6.18
CA PRO A 111 -11.16 -3.91 -5.61
C PRO A 111 -10.26 -2.91 -4.88
N ILE A 112 -9.82 -3.28 -3.68
CA ILE A 112 -8.94 -2.46 -2.85
C ILE A 112 -7.61 -3.20 -2.65
N MET A 113 -6.50 -2.51 -2.84
CA MET A 113 -5.17 -2.92 -2.40
C MET A 113 -4.76 -2.01 -1.23
N LEU A 114 -4.12 -2.58 -0.21
CA LEU A 114 -3.65 -1.84 0.96
C LEU A 114 -2.14 -2.01 1.12
N SER A 115 -1.42 -0.93 1.41
CA SER A 115 0.00 -1.00 1.74
C SER A 115 0.36 -0.12 2.93
N MET A 116 0.91 -0.74 3.97
CA MET A 116 1.40 -0.05 5.16
C MET A 116 2.84 0.38 4.96
N THR A 117 3.22 1.53 5.53
CA THR A 117 4.62 1.88 5.73
C THR A 117 5.00 1.75 7.20
N ILE A 118 6.19 1.21 7.47
CA ILE A 118 6.77 1.15 8.82
C ILE A 118 7.75 2.30 9.01
N THR A 119 7.79 2.87 10.22
CA THR A 119 8.62 4.05 10.52
C THR A 119 10.01 3.69 11.04
N ASP A 120 10.15 2.50 11.63
CA ASP A 120 11.41 2.00 12.15
C ASP A 120 11.47 0.46 12.06
N LEU A 121 12.63 -0.11 12.43
CA LEU A 121 12.86 -1.55 12.42
C LEU A 121 12.09 -2.31 13.52
N SER A 122 11.32 -1.64 14.38
CA SER A 122 10.38 -2.32 15.28
C SER A 122 9.15 -2.86 14.54
N GLY A 123 8.98 -2.48 13.27
CA GLY A 123 7.88 -2.97 12.43
C GLY A 123 6.55 -2.30 12.71
N ARG A 124 6.57 -1.05 13.19
CA ARG A 124 5.37 -0.27 13.47
C ARG A 124 5.17 0.85 12.47
N ASN A 125 3.92 1.20 12.19
CA ASN A 125 3.59 2.46 11.52
C ASN A 125 3.63 3.65 12.49
N LEU A 126 3.45 4.87 11.98
CA LEU A 126 3.51 6.10 12.78
C LEU A 126 2.44 6.14 13.88
N SER A 127 1.26 5.58 13.64
CA SER A 127 0.20 5.43 14.65
C SER A 127 0.48 4.34 15.70
N GLY A 128 1.63 3.67 15.63
CA GLY A 128 2.10 2.67 16.60
C GLY A 128 1.63 1.23 16.34
N HIS A 129 0.83 0.98 15.30
CA HIS A 129 0.34 -0.36 15.01
C HIS A 129 1.47 -1.28 14.52
N SER A 130 1.57 -2.47 15.13
CA SER A 130 2.34 -3.58 14.56
C SER A 130 1.71 -4.06 13.24
N ILE A 131 2.46 -4.83 12.46
CA ILE A 131 2.01 -5.42 11.19
C ILE A 131 0.75 -6.28 11.38
N GLU A 132 0.75 -7.08 12.44
CA GLU A 132 -0.35 -7.95 12.80
C GLU A 132 -1.59 -7.15 13.23
N ALA A 133 -1.38 -6.08 14.02
CA ALA A 133 -2.45 -5.18 14.42
C ALA A 133 -3.05 -4.43 13.22
N PHE A 134 -2.22 -3.99 12.27
CA PHE A 134 -2.68 -3.38 11.04
C PHE A 134 -3.57 -4.34 10.24
N TRP A 135 -3.11 -5.57 9.99
CA TRP A 135 -3.91 -6.58 9.29
C TRP A 135 -5.24 -6.83 10.00
N ALA A 136 -5.21 -7.07 11.32
CA ALA A 136 -6.41 -7.26 12.12
C ALA A 136 -7.39 -6.08 11.99
N SER A 137 -6.88 -4.85 11.90
CA SER A 137 -7.67 -3.63 11.80
C SER A 137 -8.33 -3.44 10.44
N VAL A 138 -7.71 -3.91 9.34
CA VAL A 138 -8.18 -3.63 7.97
C VAL A 138 -8.72 -4.84 7.22
N ARG A 139 -8.54 -6.07 7.72
CA ARG A 139 -8.98 -7.30 7.03
C ARG A 139 -10.48 -7.35 6.71
N HIS A 140 -11.31 -6.63 7.47
CA HIS A 140 -12.74 -6.51 7.22
C HIS A 140 -13.06 -5.92 5.83
N ALA A 141 -12.12 -5.18 5.23
CA ALA A 141 -12.23 -4.64 3.88
C ALA A 141 -12.19 -5.70 2.78
N ARG A 142 -11.70 -6.91 3.09
CA ARG A 142 -11.42 -8.00 2.13
C ARG A 142 -10.61 -7.49 0.92
N PRO A 143 -9.42 -6.89 1.15
CA PRO A 143 -8.66 -6.32 0.05
C PRO A 143 -8.16 -7.43 -0.88
N LEU A 144 -7.98 -7.11 -2.16
CA LEU A 144 -7.35 -7.97 -3.16
C LEU A 144 -5.91 -8.31 -2.76
N SER A 145 -5.19 -7.34 -2.20
CA SER A 145 -3.86 -7.55 -1.62
C SER A 145 -3.63 -6.66 -0.41
N ILE A 146 -2.75 -7.11 0.48
CA ILE A 146 -2.17 -6.30 1.56
C ILE A 146 -0.65 -6.34 1.47
N GLY A 147 0.01 -5.27 1.88
CA GLY A 147 1.43 -5.15 1.64
C GLY A 147 2.19 -4.16 2.49
N LEU A 148 3.47 -4.06 2.16
CA LEU A 148 4.40 -3.08 2.72
C LEU A 148 5.11 -2.33 1.59
N ASN A 149 5.30 -1.03 1.78
CA ASN A 149 6.05 -0.20 0.86
C ASN A 149 6.79 0.92 1.57
N CYS A 150 7.76 1.50 0.85
CA CYS A 150 8.54 2.65 1.29
C CYS A 150 9.38 2.37 2.56
N SER A 151 9.94 3.45 3.13
CA SER A 151 10.86 3.54 4.28
C SER A 151 12.20 2.81 4.18
N PHE A 152 12.22 1.61 3.61
CA PHE A 152 13.35 0.70 3.69
C PHE A 152 13.59 -0.03 2.36
N GLY A 153 14.83 -0.50 2.20
CA GLY A 153 15.20 -1.42 1.13
C GLY A 153 14.68 -2.84 1.35
N ALA A 154 14.81 -3.70 0.35
CA ALA A 154 14.22 -5.04 0.37
C ALA A 154 14.79 -5.93 1.49
N GLY A 155 16.10 -5.85 1.75
CA GLY A 155 16.73 -6.60 2.84
C GLY A 155 16.13 -6.32 4.22
N GLN A 156 15.85 -5.04 4.51
CA GLN A 156 15.28 -4.59 5.78
C GLN A 156 13.78 -4.91 5.89
N LEU A 157 13.03 -4.81 4.79
CA LEU A 157 11.60 -5.15 4.79
C LEU A 157 11.32 -6.65 4.87
N ARG A 158 12.28 -7.52 4.54
CA ARG A 158 12.06 -8.97 4.41
C ARG A 158 11.37 -9.61 5.62
N ALA A 159 11.86 -9.34 6.83
CA ALA A 159 11.29 -9.93 8.05
C ALA A 159 9.84 -9.48 8.28
N HIS A 160 9.53 -8.23 7.95
CA HIS A 160 8.21 -7.64 8.08
C HIS A 160 7.23 -8.18 7.03
N VAL A 161 7.68 -8.35 5.78
CA VAL A 161 6.90 -9.02 4.73
C VAL A 161 6.61 -10.46 5.12
N ALA A 162 7.59 -11.19 5.67
CA ALA A 162 7.39 -12.56 6.14
C ALA A 162 6.38 -12.64 7.29
N ALA A 163 6.41 -11.70 8.24
CA ALA A 163 5.43 -11.62 9.33
C ALA A 163 4.00 -11.43 8.80
N LEU A 164 3.79 -10.45 7.91
CA LEU A 164 2.49 -10.20 7.29
C LEU A 164 2.02 -11.39 6.45
N SER A 165 2.93 -11.97 5.67
CA SER A 165 2.72 -13.17 4.89
C SER A 165 2.20 -14.32 5.77
N ALA A 166 2.78 -14.57 6.94
CA ALA A 166 2.32 -15.67 7.79
C ALA A 166 0.82 -15.60 8.18
N ILE A 167 0.22 -14.40 8.23
CA ILE A 167 -1.12 -14.18 8.80
C ILE A 167 -2.18 -13.70 7.81
N ALA A 168 -1.80 -13.14 6.66
CA ALA A 168 -2.76 -12.57 5.72
C ALA A 168 -3.45 -13.65 4.88
N ASP A 169 -4.79 -13.63 4.88
CA ASP A 169 -5.64 -14.52 4.07
C ASP A 169 -5.95 -13.95 2.67
N THR A 170 -5.12 -13.01 2.20
CA THR A 170 -5.18 -12.37 0.88
C THR A 170 -3.78 -12.26 0.26
N LEU A 171 -3.69 -11.78 -0.98
CA LEU A 171 -2.42 -11.65 -1.70
C LEU A 171 -1.47 -10.70 -0.97
N ILE A 172 -0.18 -11.04 -0.95
CA ILE A 172 0.87 -10.17 -0.42
C ILE A 172 1.48 -9.34 -1.55
N MET A 173 1.46 -8.03 -1.37
CA MET A 173 2.19 -7.08 -2.21
C MET A 173 3.39 -6.51 -1.44
N ALA A 174 4.54 -6.37 -2.06
CA ALA A 174 5.68 -5.67 -1.45
C ALA A 174 6.49 -4.90 -2.49
N TYR A 175 6.72 -3.62 -2.26
CA TYR A 175 7.49 -2.77 -3.18
C TYR A 175 8.44 -1.84 -2.39
N PRO A 176 9.70 -2.27 -2.21
CA PRO A 176 10.69 -1.58 -1.39
C PRO A 176 11.25 -0.34 -2.09
N ASN A 177 11.96 0.49 -1.33
CA ASN A 177 12.84 1.50 -1.92
C ASN A 177 14.08 0.85 -2.54
N ALA A 178 14.77 1.58 -3.42
CA ALA A 178 16.10 1.21 -3.92
C ALA A 178 17.17 1.48 -2.82
N GLY A 179 17.10 0.72 -1.72
CA GLY A 179 17.90 0.94 -0.53
C GLY A 179 17.44 2.13 0.31
N LEU A 180 18.32 2.62 1.19
CA LEU A 180 18.12 3.85 1.96
C LEU A 180 18.62 5.06 1.16
N PRO A 181 17.99 6.23 1.29
CA PRO A 181 18.52 7.44 0.69
C PRO A 181 19.88 7.80 1.32
N ASN A 182 20.81 8.29 0.51
CA ASN A 182 22.08 8.84 0.97
C ASN A 182 21.91 10.26 1.56
N ASP A 183 23.00 10.86 2.04
CA ASP A 183 22.97 12.19 2.66
C ASP A 183 22.47 13.32 1.73
N LEU A 184 22.43 13.07 0.42
CA LEU A 184 21.89 13.98 -0.59
C LEU A 184 20.41 13.69 -0.95
N GLY A 185 19.80 12.69 -0.31
CA GLY A 185 18.44 12.23 -0.59
C GLY A 185 18.31 11.38 -1.85
N ALA A 186 19.42 10.97 -2.47
CA ALA A 186 19.43 10.10 -3.64
C ALA A 186 19.53 8.62 -3.26
N TYR A 187 19.15 7.72 -4.18
CA TYR A 187 19.18 6.28 -3.97
C TYR A 187 20.28 5.66 -4.83
N ASP A 188 21.27 5.05 -4.19
CA ASP A 188 22.46 4.50 -4.85
C ASP A 188 22.34 3.00 -5.18
N GLU A 189 21.32 2.32 -4.64
CA GLU A 189 21.12 0.89 -4.94
C GLU A 189 20.73 0.71 -6.40
N GLY A 190 21.49 -0.14 -7.11
CA GLY A 190 21.26 -0.40 -8.52
C GLY A 190 20.20 -1.48 -8.80
N PRO A 191 19.68 -1.56 -10.04
CA PRO A 191 18.63 -2.50 -10.44
C PRO A 191 18.86 -3.95 -10.04
N GLU A 192 20.06 -4.49 -10.30
CA GLU A 192 20.37 -5.89 -10.06
C GLU A 192 20.50 -6.19 -8.55
N THR A 193 20.92 -5.21 -7.74
CA THR A 193 21.00 -5.36 -6.28
C THR A 193 19.60 -5.44 -5.69
N THR A 194 18.70 -4.51 -6.04
CA THR A 194 17.31 -4.54 -5.57
C THR A 194 16.61 -5.82 -6.05
N ALA A 195 16.82 -6.22 -7.31
CA ALA A 195 16.23 -7.42 -7.88
C ALA A 195 16.70 -8.71 -7.19
N ALA A 196 17.99 -8.81 -6.84
CA ALA A 196 18.52 -9.95 -6.09
C ALA A 196 17.87 -10.09 -4.71
N GLN A 197 17.68 -8.97 -3.99
CA GLN A 197 17.03 -8.99 -2.68
C GLN A 197 15.53 -9.33 -2.78
N VAL A 198 14.82 -8.80 -3.78
CA VAL A 198 13.39 -9.11 -4.02
C VAL A 198 13.21 -10.56 -4.45
N ARG A 199 14.16 -11.12 -5.22
CA ARG A 199 14.16 -12.54 -5.59
C ARG A 199 14.15 -13.46 -4.37
N GLU A 200 14.86 -13.11 -3.29
CA GLU A 200 14.82 -13.90 -2.05
C GLU A 200 13.40 -14.03 -1.48
N TRP A 201 12.55 -13.01 -1.64
CA TRP A 201 11.15 -13.05 -1.21
C TRP A 201 10.33 -14.02 -2.06
N ALA A 202 10.56 -14.03 -3.37
CA ALA A 202 9.90 -14.94 -4.29
C ALA A 202 10.34 -16.39 -4.05
N GLU A 203 11.64 -16.62 -3.83
CA GLU A 203 12.22 -17.92 -3.47
C GLU A 203 11.63 -18.48 -2.16
N GLN A 204 11.42 -17.62 -1.17
CA GLN A 204 10.80 -17.98 0.11
C GLN A 204 9.27 -18.14 0.00
N GLY A 205 8.66 -17.81 -1.14
CA GLY A 205 7.23 -17.91 -1.35
C GLY A 205 6.42 -17.00 -0.43
N ILE A 206 6.94 -15.80 -0.10
CA ILE A 206 6.29 -14.86 0.84
C ILE A 206 5.56 -13.69 0.16
N VAL A 207 5.63 -13.58 -1.18
CA VAL A 207 5.01 -12.50 -1.96
C VAL A 207 4.16 -13.04 -3.11
N ASN A 208 3.18 -12.25 -3.54
CA ASN A 208 2.36 -12.48 -4.74
C ASN A 208 2.57 -11.38 -5.80
N ILE A 209 2.78 -10.15 -5.36
CA ILE A 209 2.96 -8.96 -6.19
C ILE A 209 4.21 -8.24 -5.71
N VAL A 210 5.12 -7.89 -6.62
CA VAL A 210 6.34 -7.13 -6.31
C VAL A 210 6.46 -5.90 -7.20
N GLY A 211 7.12 -4.87 -6.68
CA GLY A 211 7.34 -3.62 -7.41
C GLY A 211 8.49 -2.81 -6.83
N GLY A 212 8.46 -1.51 -7.06
CA GLY A 212 9.44 -0.56 -6.50
C GLY A 212 8.77 0.71 -6.00
N CYS A 213 9.34 1.31 -4.96
CA CYS A 213 8.93 2.61 -4.41
C CYS A 213 10.03 3.66 -4.68
N CYS A 214 10.42 4.46 -3.68
CA CYS A 214 11.38 5.55 -3.87
C CYS A 214 12.75 5.05 -4.37
N GLY A 215 13.32 5.78 -5.33
CA GLY A 215 14.61 5.46 -5.95
C GLY A 215 14.55 4.43 -7.07
N THR A 216 13.44 3.71 -7.22
CA THR A 216 13.30 2.71 -8.28
C THR A 216 13.03 3.35 -9.64
N THR A 217 13.46 2.67 -10.70
CA THR A 217 13.37 3.14 -12.10
C THR A 217 12.82 2.02 -12.99
N PRO A 218 12.46 2.29 -14.26
CA PRO A 218 12.07 1.23 -15.19
C PRO A 218 13.11 0.10 -15.32
N ALA A 219 14.40 0.41 -15.17
CA ALA A 219 15.46 -0.60 -15.16
C ALA A 219 15.36 -1.52 -13.93
N HIS A 220 15.01 -0.98 -12.75
CA HIS A 220 14.74 -1.76 -11.55
C HIS A 220 13.53 -2.68 -11.76
N ILE A 221 12.42 -2.15 -12.28
CA ILE A 221 11.21 -2.95 -12.53
C ILE A 221 11.50 -4.09 -13.52
N ALA A 222 12.28 -3.83 -14.57
CA ALA A 222 12.69 -4.86 -15.52
C ALA A 222 13.59 -5.93 -14.89
N ALA A 223 14.53 -5.53 -14.02
CA ALA A 223 15.40 -6.47 -13.30
C ALA A 223 14.61 -7.32 -12.30
N ILE A 224 13.71 -6.71 -11.51
CA ILE A 224 12.82 -7.42 -10.58
C ILE A 224 11.96 -8.42 -11.33
N ALA A 225 11.33 -8.02 -12.44
CA ALA A 225 10.47 -8.90 -13.24
C ALA A 225 11.23 -10.15 -13.74
N ARG A 226 12.47 -9.99 -14.22
CA ARG A 226 13.32 -11.12 -14.61
C ARG A 226 13.70 -11.99 -13.41
N ALA A 227 14.04 -11.37 -12.29
CA ALA A 227 14.57 -12.09 -11.12
C ALA A 227 13.50 -12.92 -10.40
N VAL A 228 12.22 -12.54 -10.50
CA VAL A 228 11.10 -13.31 -9.91
C VAL A 228 10.42 -14.27 -10.90
N GLU A 229 10.86 -14.29 -12.16
CA GLU A 229 10.29 -15.17 -13.19
C GLU A 229 10.49 -16.65 -12.83
N GLY A 230 9.44 -17.46 -12.99
CA GLY A 230 9.46 -18.91 -12.71
C GLY A 230 9.22 -19.31 -11.25
N PHE A 231 9.17 -18.37 -10.30
CA PHE A 231 8.77 -18.69 -8.93
C PHE A 231 7.26 -18.80 -8.79
N ALA A 232 6.81 -19.75 -7.96
CA ALA A 232 5.40 -19.89 -7.63
C ALA A 232 4.97 -18.73 -6.71
N PRO A 233 3.80 -18.12 -6.93
CA PRO A 233 3.25 -17.14 -5.99
C PRO A 233 3.03 -17.76 -4.60
N ARG A 234 3.15 -16.93 -3.56
CA ARG A 234 2.79 -17.30 -2.19
C ARG A 234 1.39 -17.94 -2.13
N THR A 235 1.28 -19.02 -1.34
CA THR A 235 -0.02 -19.61 -0.97
C THR A 235 -0.66 -18.84 0.19
N LEU A 236 -1.96 -18.56 0.09
CA LEU A 236 -2.70 -17.81 1.11
C LEU A 236 -2.75 -18.55 2.45
N ALA A 237 -2.62 -17.80 3.55
CA ALA A 237 -2.82 -18.35 4.88
C ALA A 237 -4.30 -18.71 5.09
N LYS A 238 -4.56 -19.69 5.97
CA LYS A 238 -5.93 -20.03 6.36
C LYS A 238 -6.49 -18.92 7.26
N PRO A 239 -7.69 -18.39 6.98
CA PRO A 239 -8.34 -17.43 7.86
C PRO A 239 -8.49 -18.00 9.29
N THR A 240 -8.24 -17.17 10.30
CA THR A 240 -8.55 -17.53 11.68
C THR A 240 -10.08 -17.60 11.88
N SER A 241 -10.56 -18.65 12.54
CA SER A 241 -11.94 -18.74 13.02
C SER A 241 -12.15 -18.08 14.39
N ARG A 242 -11.05 -17.71 15.07
CA ARG A 242 -11.09 -17.03 16.37
C ARG A 242 -11.36 -15.55 16.20
N THR A 243 -12.05 -14.95 17.18
CA THR A 243 -12.24 -13.51 17.25
C THR A 243 -10.88 -12.81 17.35
N LEU A 244 -10.58 -12.00 16.33
CA LEU A 244 -9.37 -11.20 16.22
C LEU A 244 -9.75 -9.73 16.41
N LEU A 245 -9.18 -9.12 17.44
CA LEU A 245 -9.30 -7.69 17.77
C LEU A 245 -7.94 -7.03 17.59
N ALA A 246 -7.91 -5.69 17.57
CA ALA A 246 -6.67 -4.93 17.57
C ALA A 246 -6.84 -3.59 18.28
N GLY A 247 -5.87 -3.27 19.14
CA GLY A 247 -5.43 -1.90 19.39
C GLY A 247 -4.17 -1.65 18.55
N ILE A 248 -3.12 -1.07 19.14
CA ILE A 248 -1.79 -1.04 18.52
C ILE A 248 -1.13 -2.43 18.42
N GLU A 249 -1.65 -3.41 19.15
CA GLU A 249 -1.33 -4.84 19.08
C GLU A 249 -2.55 -5.67 18.73
N PRO A 250 -2.38 -6.82 18.06
CA PRO A 250 -3.46 -7.78 17.86
C PRO A 250 -3.82 -8.47 19.18
N MET A 251 -5.08 -8.85 19.33
CA MET A 251 -5.56 -9.70 20.41
C MET A 251 -6.46 -10.80 19.82
N ILE A 252 -6.06 -12.05 20.00
CA ILE A 252 -6.91 -13.20 19.68
C ILE A 252 -7.61 -13.63 20.96
N LEU A 253 -8.95 -13.58 21.00
CA LEU A 253 -9.70 -14.07 22.15
C LEU A 253 -9.58 -15.60 22.24
N ALA A 254 -9.30 -16.09 23.45
CA ALA A 254 -9.38 -17.50 23.76
C ALA A 254 -10.84 -17.99 23.66
N ALA A 255 -11.00 -19.23 23.21
CA ALA A 255 -12.32 -19.88 23.10
C ALA A 255 -12.88 -20.25 24.47
#